data_AF-A0A7Y2CQS2-F1
#
_entry.id   AF-A0A7Y2CQS2-F1
#
_cell.length_a   1.000
_cell.length_b   1.000
_cell.length_c   1.000
_cell.angle_alpha   90.00
_cell.angle_beta   90.00
_cell.angle_gamma   90.00
#
_symmetry.space_group_name_H-M   'P 1'
#
loop_
_entity.id
_entity.type
_entity.pdbx_description
1 polymer ?
#
loop_
_entity_poly.entity_id
_entity_poly.type
_entity_poly.pdbx_seq_one_letter_code
_entity_poly.pdbx_strand_id
1 'polypeptide(L)'
;MRPQLSGIRRSALSAQRHLLRLPKVGRRLSRPLVDRSPYRIYAARGGTGSSQTARVLRRSGRAFVRPDVAWMPPYADPAGSLLAANLAELHPAAEPSEVLMPSTDYDVTVSNYDVFSERCHGRYAADPQRTIEQNLVGLCDWVRANDHFVVLNNSSIQSLFSRNDIRSVVFLVRHPIDSLISWAKPERHGDTLELLGGQSSEAAVDYWGLRWNQHVDEYFRCVEADLQPVLVRYEFAYEDATHAPGLAPVFAEMNPSTRPTYERAMGARLRELVADNYDKLYPRWDI
;
A
#
# COMPACT_ATOMS: atom_id res chain seq x y z
N MET A 1 -33.71 -52.62 -21.30
CA MET A 1 -34.09 -51.19 -21.38
C MET A 1 -33.48 -50.44 -20.20
N ARG A 2 -32.49 -49.59 -20.45
CA ARG A 2 -31.95 -48.60 -19.50
C ARG A 2 -31.80 -47.28 -20.26
N PRO A 3 -32.27 -46.14 -19.73
CA PRO A 3 -32.20 -44.88 -20.45
C PRO A 3 -30.78 -44.28 -20.40
N GLN A 4 -30.40 -43.68 -21.52
CA GLN A 4 -29.30 -42.73 -21.63
C GLN A 4 -29.64 -41.45 -20.87
N LEU A 5 -28.73 -41.00 -20.00
CA LEU A 5 -28.59 -39.59 -19.66
C LEU A 5 -27.14 -39.19 -19.92
N SER A 6 -26.89 -38.93 -21.20
CA SER A 6 -25.76 -38.17 -21.71
C SER A 6 -25.97 -36.68 -21.46
N GLY A 7 -24.90 -35.98 -21.08
CA GLY A 7 -24.82 -34.53 -21.13
C GLY A 7 -25.11 -33.86 -19.78
N ILE A 8 -24.09 -33.19 -19.24
CA ILE A 8 -24.07 -32.13 -18.20
C ILE A 8 -22.91 -32.31 -17.20
N ARG A 9 -22.25 -33.47 -17.12
CA ARG A 9 -21.08 -33.64 -16.22
C ARG A 9 -19.68 -33.52 -16.86
N ARG A 10 -19.55 -32.91 -18.05
CA ARG A 10 -18.23 -32.74 -18.73
C ARG A 10 -17.74 -31.31 -18.94
N SER A 11 -18.50 -30.27 -18.60
CA SER A 11 -18.05 -28.87 -18.80
C SER A 11 -17.36 -28.24 -17.57
N ALA A 12 -17.57 -28.75 -16.35
CA ALA A 12 -16.96 -28.15 -15.15
C ALA A 12 -15.53 -28.63 -14.85
N LEU A 13 -15.19 -29.87 -15.27
CA LEU A 13 -13.88 -30.48 -14.97
C LEU A 13 -12.80 -30.23 -16.03
N SER A 14 -13.15 -29.75 -17.24
CA SER A 14 -12.16 -29.31 -18.23
C SER A 14 -11.71 -27.86 -18.02
N ALA A 15 -12.56 -27.00 -17.45
CA ALA A 15 -12.23 -25.63 -17.12
C ALA A 15 -11.21 -25.53 -15.96
N GLN A 16 -11.24 -26.46 -15.00
CA GLN A 16 -10.28 -26.50 -13.89
C GLN A 16 -8.92 -27.12 -14.24
N ARG A 17 -8.80 -27.90 -15.32
CA ARG A 17 -7.52 -28.53 -15.71
C ARG A 17 -6.61 -27.65 -16.57
N HIS A 18 -7.10 -26.54 -17.12
CA HIS A 18 -6.27 -25.58 -17.84
C HIS A 18 -5.67 -24.46 -16.97
N LEU A 19 -6.09 -24.32 -15.72
CA LEU A 19 -5.54 -23.32 -14.79
C LEU A 19 -4.37 -23.83 -13.93
N LEU A 20 -3.96 -25.10 -14.08
CA LEU A 20 -2.95 -25.74 -13.22
C LEU A 20 -1.64 -26.13 -13.91
N ARG A 21 -1.24 -25.41 -14.97
CA ARG A 21 0.14 -25.46 -15.49
C ARG A 21 0.62 -24.08 -15.93
N LEU A 22 0.74 -23.15 -14.99
CA LEU A 22 1.68 -22.04 -15.16
C LEU A 22 3.00 -22.45 -14.49
N PRO A 23 4.11 -22.54 -15.24
CA PRO A 23 5.39 -22.93 -14.67
C PRO A 23 5.82 -21.88 -13.64
N LYS A 24 6.13 -22.38 -12.43
CA LYS A 24 6.85 -21.61 -11.40
C LYS A 24 8.26 -21.31 -11.94
N VAL A 25 8.64 -20.03 -11.81
CA VAL A 25 9.98 -19.46 -12.00
C VAL A 25 10.44 -19.30 -13.45
N GLY A 26 10.67 -18.05 -13.86
CA GLY A 26 11.61 -17.75 -14.97
C GLY A 26 11.04 -17.14 -16.26
N ARG A 27 9.86 -16.50 -16.29
CA ARG A 27 9.56 -15.63 -17.45
C ARG A 27 10.52 -14.44 -17.44
N ARG A 28 11.52 -14.51 -18.32
CA ARG A 28 12.34 -13.37 -18.77
C ARG A 28 11.44 -12.16 -18.96
N LEU A 29 11.68 -11.13 -18.16
CA LEU A 29 11.14 -9.78 -18.35
C LEU A 29 11.65 -9.26 -19.70
N SER A 30 10.87 -9.43 -20.77
CA SER A 30 11.39 -9.32 -22.15
C SER A 30 10.79 -8.20 -22.98
N ARG A 31 9.85 -7.41 -22.43
CA ARG A 31 9.30 -6.25 -23.15
C ARG A 31 9.32 -4.99 -22.29
N PRO A 32 9.83 -3.86 -22.83
CA PRO A 32 9.64 -2.55 -22.23
C PRO A 32 8.15 -2.30 -21.98
N LEU A 33 7.83 -1.67 -20.85
CA LEU A 33 6.47 -1.20 -20.62
C LEU A 33 6.22 -0.01 -21.56
N VAL A 34 5.39 -0.20 -22.57
CA VAL A 34 4.83 0.90 -23.36
C VAL A 34 3.67 1.48 -22.56
N ASP A 35 4.00 2.37 -21.63
CA ASP A 35 3.00 3.02 -20.79
C ASP A 35 2.41 4.25 -21.50
N ARG A 36 1.08 4.29 -21.63
CA ARG A 36 0.30 5.43 -22.12
C ARG A 36 -0.64 5.99 -21.05
N SER A 37 -0.58 5.45 -19.83
CA SER A 37 -1.29 5.94 -18.67
C SER A 37 -0.98 7.44 -18.47
N PRO A 38 -1.94 8.28 -18.07
CA PRO A 38 -1.68 9.63 -17.59
C PRO A 38 -1.20 9.65 -16.12
N TYR A 39 -1.27 8.51 -15.42
CA TYR A 39 -0.99 8.41 -14.00
C TYR A 39 0.50 8.19 -13.73
N ARG A 40 1.10 9.09 -12.93
CA ARG A 40 2.54 9.09 -12.61
C ARG A 40 2.82 8.80 -11.14
N ILE A 41 1.82 8.94 -10.28
CA ILE A 41 1.94 8.86 -8.83
C ILE A 41 1.09 7.69 -8.34
N TYR A 42 1.73 6.75 -7.64
CA TYR A 42 1.09 5.58 -7.06
C TYR A 42 1.24 5.63 -5.54
N ALA A 43 0.13 5.72 -4.83
CA ALA A 43 0.06 5.60 -3.38
C ALA A 43 -0.20 4.14 -3.02
N ALA A 44 0.51 3.60 -2.04
CA ALA A 44 0.30 2.25 -1.55
C ALA A 44 0.61 2.17 -0.06
N ARG A 45 0.54 0.96 0.52
CA ARG A 45 0.85 0.70 1.93
C ARG A 45 1.95 -0.34 2.18
N GLY A 46 2.80 -0.55 1.17
CA GLY A 46 3.83 -1.59 1.21
C GLY A 46 3.30 -2.98 0.83
N GLY A 47 4.15 -4.00 0.99
CA GLY A 47 3.80 -5.38 0.67
C GLY A 47 3.92 -5.76 -0.81
N THR A 48 3.28 -6.88 -1.16
CA THR A 48 3.46 -7.54 -2.47
C THR A 48 2.92 -6.69 -3.63
N GLY A 49 1.76 -6.03 -3.45
CA GLY A 49 1.16 -5.18 -4.47
C GLY A 49 2.05 -4.02 -4.90
N SER A 50 2.50 -3.19 -3.95
CA SER A 50 3.37 -2.05 -4.29
C SER A 50 4.74 -2.47 -4.79
N SER A 51 5.27 -3.61 -4.32
CA SER A 51 6.52 -4.19 -4.85
C SER A 51 6.38 -4.66 -6.29
N GLN A 52 5.23 -5.27 -6.65
CA GLN A 52 4.93 -5.68 -8.02
C GLN A 52 4.73 -4.45 -8.92
N THR A 53 3.97 -3.44 -8.48
CA THR A 53 3.82 -2.17 -9.22
C THR A 53 5.17 -1.52 -9.47
N ALA A 54 5.99 -1.34 -8.43
CA ALA A 54 7.33 -0.79 -8.54
C ALA A 54 8.20 -1.58 -9.52
N ARG A 55 8.13 -2.93 -9.49
CA ARG A 55 8.86 -3.80 -10.42
C ARG A 55 8.39 -3.64 -11.86
N VAL A 56 7.09 -3.48 -12.11
CA VAL A 56 6.54 -3.27 -13.46
C VAL A 56 6.93 -1.88 -13.97
N LEU A 57 6.75 -0.84 -13.15
CA LEU A 57 7.10 0.54 -13.52
C LEU A 57 8.60 0.71 -13.76
N ARG A 58 9.48 0.00 -13.04
CA ARG A 58 10.94 0.00 -13.30
C ARG A 58 11.30 -0.50 -14.70
N ARG A 59 10.45 -1.29 -15.38
CA ARG A 59 10.68 -1.70 -16.77
C ARG A 59 10.61 -0.55 -17.76
N SER A 60 10.03 0.59 -17.35
CA SER A 60 10.06 1.82 -18.13
C SER A 60 11.41 2.55 -18.03
N GLY A 61 12.27 2.18 -17.08
CA GLY A 61 13.49 2.92 -16.75
C GLY A 61 13.27 4.24 -16.00
N ARG A 62 12.02 4.64 -15.71
CA ARG A 62 11.67 6.00 -15.23
C ARG A 62 11.11 6.07 -13.81
N ALA A 63 11.09 4.97 -13.05
CA ALA A 63 10.42 4.90 -11.75
C ALA A 63 11.34 5.18 -10.55
N PHE A 64 10.86 6.02 -9.62
CA PHE A 64 11.34 6.13 -8.24
C PHE A 64 10.50 5.24 -7.33
N VAL A 65 11.13 4.69 -6.28
CA VAL A 65 10.47 3.72 -5.41
C VAL A 65 10.80 4.02 -3.96
N ARG A 66 9.74 4.31 -3.18
CA ARG A 66 9.77 4.54 -1.74
C ARG A 66 10.67 5.71 -1.26
N PRO A 67 10.66 6.89 -1.92
CA PRO A 67 11.35 8.07 -1.38
C PRO A 67 10.72 8.56 -0.06
N ASP A 68 9.45 8.23 0.18
CA ASP A 68 8.65 8.63 1.34
C ASP A 68 8.93 7.84 2.63
N VAL A 69 9.85 6.86 2.59
CA VAL A 69 10.35 6.24 3.84
C VAL A 69 11.01 7.28 4.73
N ALA A 70 11.61 8.32 4.14
CA ALA A 70 12.16 9.47 4.86
C ALA A 70 11.10 10.33 5.58
N TRP A 71 9.82 10.18 5.25
CA TRP A 71 8.72 10.94 5.82
C TRP A 71 7.92 10.12 6.84
N MET A 72 8.32 8.88 7.07
CA MET A 72 7.65 8.06 8.05
C MET A 72 8.12 8.49 9.46
N PRO A 73 7.20 8.89 10.36
CA PRO A 73 7.58 9.14 11.73
C PRO A 73 8.21 7.88 12.35
N PRO A 74 9.31 7.97 13.14
CA PRO A 74 9.52 6.97 14.19
C PRO A 74 8.24 6.90 15.01
N TYR A 75 7.79 5.68 15.33
CA TYR A 75 6.47 5.33 15.88
C TYR A 75 5.73 6.48 16.58
N ALA A 76 4.98 7.25 15.81
CA ALA A 76 4.08 8.27 16.32
C ALA A 76 2.79 7.58 16.75
N ASP A 77 2.58 7.47 18.06
CA ASP A 77 1.32 7.07 18.69
C ASP A 77 0.22 8.06 18.29
N PRO A 78 -0.78 7.62 17.52
CA PRO A 78 -1.91 8.45 17.21
C PRO A 78 -2.86 8.45 18.41
N ALA A 79 -2.66 9.45 19.27
CA ALA A 79 -3.58 9.88 20.31
C ALA A 79 -3.90 8.82 21.39
N GLY A 80 -3.02 8.70 22.39
CA GLY A 80 -3.39 8.20 23.73
C GLY A 80 -4.04 6.82 23.74
N SER A 81 -3.73 5.98 22.76
CA SER A 81 -4.24 4.62 22.68
C SER A 81 -3.35 3.68 23.51
N LEU A 82 -3.87 2.50 23.84
CA LEU A 82 -3.26 1.42 24.64
C LEU A 82 -1.74 1.15 24.43
N LEU A 83 -1.16 1.63 23.33
CA LEU A 83 0.26 1.52 23.00
C LEU A 83 1.18 2.27 23.98
N ALA A 84 0.86 3.50 24.39
CA ALA A 84 1.66 4.24 25.37
C ALA A 84 1.64 3.59 26.76
N ALA A 85 0.48 3.02 27.13
CA ALA A 85 0.32 2.27 28.38
C ALA A 85 1.11 0.95 28.36
N ASN A 86 1.05 0.20 27.27
CA ASN A 86 1.80 -1.06 27.11
C ASN A 86 3.32 -0.83 27.03
N LEU A 87 3.79 0.24 26.37
CA LEU A 87 5.22 0.58 26.32
C LEU A 87 5.77 1.02 27.69
N ALA A 88 4.99 1.77 28.48
CA ALA A 88 5.37 2.13 29.85
C ALA A 88 5.43 0.91 30.78
N GLU A 89 4.59 -0.10 30.55
CA GLU A 89 4.56 -1.35 31.32
C GLU A 89 5.69 -2.32 30.91
N LEU A 90 6.05 -2.36 29.62
CA LEU A 90 7.13 -3.20 29.08
C LEU A 90 8.54 -2.58 29.22
N HIS A 91 8.65 -1.25 29.22
CA HIS A 91 9.92 -0.51 29.26
C HIS A 91 9.85 0.69 30.22
N PRO A 92 9.87 0.48 31.55
CA PRO A 92 9.62 1.52 32.56
C PRO A 92 10.68 2.65 32.65
N ALA A 93 11.73 2.59 31.83
CA ALA A 93 12.81 3.60 31.77
C ALA A 93 12.71 4.53 30.53
N ALA A 94 11.72 4.35 29.65
CA ALA A 94 11.51 5.25 28.52
C ALA A 94 10.71 6.48 29.00
N GLU A 95 11.34 7.66 28.96
CA GLU A 95 10.71 8.94 29.31
C GLU A 95 9.51 9.21 28.37
N PRO A 96 8.33 9.63 28.90
CA PRO A 96 7.10 9.88 28.12
C PRO A 96 7.20 11.00 27.06
N SER A 97 8.35 11.67 26.93
CA SER A 97 8.52 12.86 26.07
C SER A 97 8.70 12.56 24.58
N GLU A 98 8.79 11.30 24.17
CA GLU A 98 8.95 10.90 22.74
C GLU A 98 7.64 10.43 22.08
N VAL A 99 6.48 10.71 22.69
CA VAL A 99 5.17 10.44 22.08
C VAL A 99 4.89 11.48 21.00
N LEU A 100 5.49 11.28 19.83
CA LEU A 100 5.30 12.11 18.65
C LEU A 100 3.83 12.03 18.22
N MET A 101 3.08 13.11 18.48
CA MET A 101 1.92 13.43 17.64
C MET A 101 2.36 13.42 16.17
N PRO A 102 1.48 13.12 15.20
CA PRO A 102 1.78 13.37 13.80
C PRO A 102 1.98 14.89 13.61
N SER A 103 3.20 15.36 13.81
CA SER A 103 3.65 16.64 13.31
C SER A 103 3.56 16.53 11.79
N THR A 104 2.76 17.43 11.19
CA THR A 104 2.78 17.66 9.74
C THR A 104 4.12 18.25 9.30
N ASP A 105 4.87 18.82 10.24
CA ASP A 105 6.17 19.40 10.02
C ASP A 105 7.24 18.43 10.52
N TYR A 106 7.59 17.46 9.67
CA TYR A 106 8.80 16.66 9.91
C TYR A 106 10.01 17.53 9.57
N ASP A 107 10.63 18.08 10.61
CA ASP A 107 11.93 18.73 10.51
C ASP A 107 12.93 17.78 9.84
N VAL A 108 13.77 18.36 8.99
CA VAL A 108 14.80 17.63 8.27
C VAL A 108 15.83 17.12 9.28
N THR A 109 15.77 15.84 9.64
CA THR A 109 16.97 15.17 10.13
C THR A 109 17.90 14.97 8.93
N VAL A 110 19.21 15.18 9.11
CA VAL A 110 20.21 14.95 8.06
C VAL A 110 20.02 13.55 7.44
N SER A 111 19.65 12.55 8.26
CA SER A 111 19.38 11.19 7.80
C SER A 111 18.17 11.09 6.86
N ASN A 112 17.08 11.82 7.10
CA ASN A 112 15.88 11.75 6.26
C ASN A 112 16.13 12.39 4.89
N TYR A 113 16.86 13.50 4.85
CA TYR A 113 17.28 14.12 3.58
C TYR A 113 18.18 13.18 2.78
N ASP A 114 19.20 12.58 3.42
CA ASP A 114 20.13 11.67 2.74
C ASP A 114 19.39 10.45 2.18
N VAL A 115 18.48 9.84 2.96
CA VAL A 115 17.65 8.72 2.51
C VAL A 115 16.74 9.12 1.36
N PHE A 116 16.08 10.28 1.42
CA PHE A 116 15.24 10.77 0.33
C PHE A 116 16.07 11.01 -0.94
N SER A 117 17.19 11.71 -0.81
CA SER A 117 18.10 12.06 -1.91
C SER A 117 18.67 10.81 -2.60
N GLU A 118 19.11 9.82 -1.80
CA GLU A 118 19.57 8.52 -2.31
C GLU A 118 18.46 7.78 -3.08
N ARG A 119 17.21 7.84 -2.61
CA ARG A 119 16.07 7.19 -3.30
C ARG A 119 15.66 7.91 -4.59
N CYS A 120 15.99 9.20 -4.71
CA CYS A 120 15.76 10.06 -5.85
C CYS A 120 16.93 10.11 -6.85
N HIS A 121 17.99 9.33 -6.60
CA HIS A 121 19.33 9.46 -7.18
C HIS A 121 19.40 9.95 -8.64
N GLY A 122 20.06 11.09 -8.83
CA GLY A 122 20.51 11.62 -10.13
C GLY A 122 19.42 12.12 -11.06
N ARG A 123 18.17 12.26 -10.59
CA ARG A 123 17.03 12.69 -11.42
C ARG A 123 16.25 13.84 -10.79
N TYR A 124 15.82 13.65 -9.54
CA TYR A 124 15.21 14.72 -8.75
C TYR A 124 16.24 15.24 -7.75
N ALA A 125 16.52 16.55 -7.81
CA ALA A 125 17.41 17.22 -6.88
C ALA A 125 16.59 17.67 -5.66
N ALA A 126 16.77 16.98 -4.53
CA ALA A 126 16.17 17.37 -3.26
C ALA A 126 16.74 18.71 -2.80
N ASP A 127 15.90 19.56 -2.22
CA ASP A 127 16.28 20.83 -1.63
C ASP A 127 16.50 20.64 -0.12
N PRO A 128 17.74 20.77 0.39
CA PRO A 128 18.03 20.58 1.81
C PRO A 128 17.43 21.67 2.70
N GLN A 129 16.94 22.78 2.12
CA GLN A 129 16.26 23.86 2.85
C GLN A 129 14.75 23.61 3.01
N ARG A 130 14.21 22.58 2.34
CA ARG A 130 12.79 22.21 2.39
C ARG A 130 12.55 21.02 3.31
N THR A 131 11.36 20.96 3.90
CA THR A 131 10.91 19.78 4.65
C THR A 131 10.80 18.56 3.73
N ILE A 132 10.72 17.36 4.31
CA ILE A 132 10.49 16.14 3.51
C ILE A 132 9.12 16.17 2.81
N GLU A 133 8.08 16.73 3.46
CA GLU A 133 6.78 16.95 2.82
C GLU A 133 6.93 17.82 1.57
N GLN A 134 7.59 18.98 1.69
CA GLN A 134 7.81 19.90 0.57
C GLN A 134 8.64 19.28 -0.56
N ASN A 135 9.65 18.45 -0.23
CA ASN A 135 10.42 17.70 -1.22
C ASN A 135 9.57 16.61 -1.91
N LEU A 136 8.66 15.94 -1.18
CA LEU A 136 7.73 14.97 -1.76
C LEU A 136 6.71 15.62 -2.70
N VAL A 137 6.19 16.79 -2.33
CA VAL A 137 5.31 17.60 -3.21
C VAL A 137 6.08 17.99 -4.47
N GLY A 138 7.29 18.55 -4.32
CA GLY A 138 8.13 18.93 -5.45
C GLY A 138 8.50 17.74 -6.34
N LEU A 139 8.71 16.55 -5.77
CA LEU A 139 8.91 15.32 -6.52
C LEU A 139 7.66 14.95 -7.32
N CYS A 140 6.46 15.07 -6.74
CA CYS A 140 5.20 14.79 -7.43
C CYS A 140 4.99 15.69 -8.66
N ASP A 141 5.34 16.97 -8.55
CA ASP A 141 5.29 17.90 -9.69
C ASP A 141 6.34 17.56 -10.74
N TRP A 142 7.57 17.27 -10.30
CA TRP A 142 8.66 16.91 -11.20
C TRP A 142 8.37 15.64 -12.00
N VAL A 143 7.81 14.60 -11.37
CA VAL A 143 7.51 13.33 -12.08
C VAL A 143 6.41 13.49 -13.13
N ARG A 144 5.43 14.37 -12.88
CA ARG A 144 4.42 14.72 -13.89
C ARG A 144 5.04 15.47 -15.06
N ALA A 145 5.87 16.47 -14.78
CA ALA A 145 6.49 17.31 -15.81
C ALA A 145 7.48 16.53 -16.70
N ASN A 146 8.14 15.50 -16.14
CA ASN A 146 9.22 14.78 -16.83
C ASN A 146 8.83 13.36 -17.27
N ASP A 147 7.55 12.99 -17.20
CA ASP A 147 7.05 11.67 -17.60
C ASP A 147 7.72 10.50 -16.85
N HIS A 148 7.89 10.67 -15.53
CA HIS A 148 8.46 9.70 -14.60
C HIS A 148 7.42 9.10 -13.66
N PHE A 149 7.75 7.98 -13.01
CA PHE A 149 6.83 7.34 -12.06
C PHE A 149 7.35 7.44 -10.63
N VAL A 150 6.44 7.53 -9.66
CA VAL A 150 6.78 7.37 -8.25
C VAL A 150 5.81 6.43 -7.55
N VAL A 151 6.34 5.54 -6.72
CA VAL A 151 5.57 4.71 -5.79
C VAL A 151 5.86 5.16 -4.36
N LEU A 152 4.82 5.66 -3.69
CA LEU A 152 4.83 6.18 -2.32
C LEU A 152 4.04 5.23 -1.42
N ASN A 153 4.68 4.60 -0.43
CA ASN A 153 4.08 3.55 0.40
C ASN A 153 3.46 4.00 1.73
N ASN A 154 3.68 5.25 2.13
CA ASN A 154 3.31 5.80 3.42
C ASN A 154 2.83 7.25 3.29
N SER A 155 3.04 7.91 2.14
CA SER A 155 2.65 9.31 1.96
C SER A 155 1.16 9.60 2.14
N SER A 156 0.29 8.62 1.91
CA SER A 156 -1.16 8.80 2.17
C SER A 156 -1.50 8.93 3.66
N ILE A 157 -0.63 8.46 4.57
CA ILE A 157 -0.90 8.40 6.01
C ILE A 157 -1.04 9.80 6.61
N GLN A 158 -0.29 10.75 6.08
CA GLN A 158 -0.25 12.14 6.53
C GLN A 158 -1.03 13.07 5.59
N SER A 159 -1.90 12.49 4.79
CA SER A 159 -2.79 13.19 3.88
C SER A 159 -2.07 14.08 2.85
N LEU A 160 -0.90 13.62 2.36
CA LEU A 160 -0.06 14.40 1.44
C LEU A 160 -0.83 14.90 0.22
N PHE A 161 -1.69 14.05 -0.33
CA PHE A 161 -2.27 14.29 -1.64
C PHE A 161 -3.42 15.27 -1.55
N SER A 162 -4.33 15.08 -0.59
CA SER A 162 -5.46 15.98 -0.39
C SER A 162 -5.03 17.34 0.16
N ARG A 163 -4.01 17.41 1.03
CA ARG A 163 -3.54 18.67 1.62
C ARG A 163 -2.75 19.54 0.64
N ASN A 164 -2.21 18.95 -0.42
CA ASN A 164 -1.34 19.64 -1.38
C ASN A 164 -1.87 19.56 -2.82
N ASP A 165 -3.18 19.34 -3.00
CA ASP A 165 -3.87 19.31 -4.30
C ASP A 165 -3.22 18.39 -5.35
N ILE A 166 -2.67 17.25 -4.91
CA ILE A 166 -1.97 16.31 -5.79
C ILE A 166 -3.02 15.43 -6.50
N ARG A 167 -3.27 15.75 -7.78
CA ARG A 167 -4.26 15.08 -8.64
C ARG A 167 -3.82 13.76 -9.28
N SER A 168 -4.78 12.96 -9.75
CA SER A 168 -4.52 11.75 -10.57
C SER A 168 -3.58 10.75 -9.89
N VAL A 169 -3.79 10.52 -8.59
CA VAL A 169 -3.03 9.54 -7.80
C VAL A 169 -3.72 8.18 -7.90
N VAL A 170 -2.95 7.11 -8.13
CA VAL A 170 -3.43 5.73 -8.10
C VAL A 170 -3.24 5.17 -6.70
N PHE A 171 -4.33 4.91 -5.98
CA PHE A 171 -4.35 4.31 -4.66
C PHE A 171 -4.43 2.78 -4.77
N LEU A 172 -3.37 2.11 -4.31
CA LEU A 172 -3.25 0.67 -4.24
C LEU A 172 -3.71 0.17 -2.88
N VAL A 173 -4.97 -0.25 -2.81
CA VAL A 173 -5.56 -0.79 -1.59
C VAL A 173 -5.53 -2.32 -1.65
N ARG A 174 -5.23 -2.96 -0.53
CA ARG A 174 -5.37 -4.42 -0.39
C ARG A 174 -6.35 -4.71 0.71
N HIS A 175 -7.05 -5.84 0.63
CA HIS A 175 -7.93 -6.32 1.69
C HIS A 175 -7.21 -6.25 3.06
N PRO A 176 -7.82 -5.66 4.10
CA PRO A 176 -7.13 -5.27 5.33
C PRO A 176 -6.49 -6.45 6.07
N ILE A 177 -7.16 -7.60 6.13
CA ILE A 177 -6.62 -8.84 6.74
C ILE A 177 -5.39 -9.33 5.97
N ASP A 178 -5.49 -9.35 4.65
CA ASP A 178 -4.45 -9.82 3.74
C ASP A 178 -3.21 -8.90 3.75
N SER A 179 -3.47 -7.61 3.92
CA SER A 179 -2.47 -6.58 4.10
C SER A 179 -1.80 -6.69 5.47
N LEU A 180 -2.59 -6.91 6.55
CA LEU A 180 -2.09 -7.15 7.91
C LEU A 180 -1.15 -8.35 7.93
N ILE A 181 -1.55 -9.49 7.37
CA ILE A 181 -0.73 -10.72 7.32
C ILE A 181 0.57 -10.49 6.54
N SER A 182 0.54 -9.65 5.51
CA SER A 182 1.74 -9.32 4.73
C SER A 182 2.69 -8.38 5.47
N TRP A 183 2.15 -7.48 6.29
CA TRP A 183 2.91 -6.57 7.14
C TRP A 183 3.43 -7.28 8.40
N ALA A 184 2.66 -8.16 9.01
CA ALA A 184 3.00 -8.86 10.24
C ALA A 184 4.09 -9.95 10.07
N LYS A 185 4.80 -9.98 8.94
CA LYS A 185 5.91 -10.90 8.69
C LYS A 185 7.17 -10.44 9.44
N PRO A 186 7.72 -11.25 10.36
CA PRO A 186 8.89 -10.86 11.15
C PRO A 186 10.10 -10.45 10.33
N GLU A 187 10.31 -11.05 9.15
CA GLU A 187 11.47 -10.73 8.29
C GLU A 187 11.41 -9.32 7.68
N ARG A 188 10.26 -8.63 7.82
CA ARG A 188 10.02 -7.29 7.26
C ARG A 188 9.91 -6.22 8.34
N HIS A 189 9.35 -6.59 9.48
CA HIS A 189 8.93 -5.66 10.53
C HIS A 189 9.20 -6.22 11.94
N GLY A 190 10.20 -7.08 12.11
CA GLY A 190 10.52 -7.76 13.38
C GLY A 190 10.59 -6.79 14.57
N ASP A 191 11.43 -5.77 14.49
CA ASP A 191 11.59 -4.75 15.53
C ASP A 191 10.27 -4.03 15.84
N THR A 192 9.47 -3.71 14.81
CA THR A 192 8.14 -3.13 14.97
C THR A 192 7.21 -4.05 15.75
N LEU A 193 7.19 -5.32 15.35
CA LEU A 193 6.28 -6.31 15.91
C LEU A 193 6.66 -6.63 17.34
N GLU A 194 7.95 -6.68 17.66
CA GLU A 194 8.45 -6.85 19.02
C GLU A 194 7.96 -5.72 19.94
N LEU A 195 8.12 -4.46 19.51
CA LEU A 195 7.63 -3.29 20.25
C LEU A 195 6.11 -3.32 20.47
N LEU A 196 5.36 -3.90 19.53
CA LEU A 196 3.92 -4.00 19.60
C LEU A 196 3.44 -5.22 20.41
N GLY A 197 4.33 -6.03 20.99
CA GLY A 197 3.95 -7.24 21.73
C GLY A 197 3.68 -8.47 20.84
N GLY A 198 4.19 -8.46 19.62
CA GLY A 198 4.15 -9.56 18.65
C GLY A 198 3.12 -9.38 17.55
N GLN A 199 3.22 -10.22 16.51
CA GLN A 199 2.33 -10.21 15.33
C GLN A 199 0.85 -10.42 15.64
N SER A 200 0.54 -11.01 16.79
CA SER A 200 -0.81 -11.38 17.21
C SER A 200 -1.42 -10.46 18.27
N SER A 201 -0.72 -9.40 18.67
CA SER A 201 -1.19 -8.51 19.72
C SER A 201 -2.31 -7.58 19.24
N GLU A 202 -3.18 -7.15 20.16
CA GLU A 202 -4.18 -6.12 19.88
C GLU A 202 -3.52 -4.81 19.43
N ALA A 203 -2.39 -4.44 20.03
CA ALA A 203 -1.64 -3.25 19.64
C ALA A 203 -1.14 -3.31 18.19
N ALA A 204 -0.70 -4.48 17.69
CA ALA A 204 -0.32 -4.64 16.29
C ALA A 204 -1.51 -4.55 15.34
N VAL A 205 -2.66 -5.09 15.74
CA VAL A 205 -3.92 -5.00 14.98
C VAL A 205 -4.42 -3.55 14.91
N ASP A 206 -4.46 -2.85 16.05
CA ASP A 206 -4.92 -1.47 16.17
C ASP A 206 -4.00 -0.52 15.38
N TYR A 207 -2.68 -0.67 15.57
CA TYR A 207 -1.66 0.09 14.83
C TYR A 207 -1.85 -0.04 13.32
N TRP A 208 -2.07 -1.28 12.85
CA TRP A 208 -2.23 -1.52 11.42
C TRP A 208 -3.59 -1.06 10.89
N GLY A 209 -4.67 -1.33 11.63
CA GLY A 209 -6.04 -0.99 11.23
C GLY A 209 -6.22 0.52 11.04
N LEU A 210 -5.73 1.33 11.98
CA LEU A 210 -5.76 2.79 11.86
C LEU A 210 -5.03 3.27 10.61
N ARG A 211 -3.84 2.70 10.37
CA ARG A 211 -3.00 3.05 9.24
C ARG A 211 -3.66 2.66 7.91
N TRP A 212 -4.31 1.51 7.85
CA TRP A 212 -5.10 1.12 6.69
C TRP A 212 -6.23 2.13 6.44
N ASN A 213 -6.97 2.52 7.49
CA ASN A 213 -8.02 3.55 7.38
C ASN A 213 -7.47 4.88 6.87
N GLN A 214 -6.36 5.39 7.41
CA GLN A 214 -5.75 6.65 6.96
C GLN A 214 -5.42 6.64 5.46
N HIS A 215 -4.97 5.50 4.91
CA HIS A 215 -4.73 5.37 3.47
C HIS A 215 -6.01 5.43 2.65
N VAL A 216 -7.08 4.82 3.13
CA VAL A 216 -8.39 4.77 2.46
C VAL A 216 -9.13 6.10 2.61
N ASP A 217 -9.07 6.73 3.78
CA ASP A 217 -9.61 8.07 4.02
C ASP A 217 -8.96 9.08 3.09
N GLU A 218 -7.65 8.99 2.87
CA GLU A 218 -6.96 9.87 1.93
C GLU A 218 -7.49 9.73 0.50
N TYR A 219 -7.78 8.50 0.05
CA TYR A 219 -8.45 8.29 -1.23
C TYR A 219 -9.80 9.03 -1.27
N PHE A 220 -10.64 8.88 -0.24
CA PHE A 220 -11.94 9.54 -0.19
C PHE A 220 -11.83 11.07 -0.12
N ARG A 221 -10.88 11.62 0.63
CA ARG A 221 -10.61 13.07 0.64
C ARG A 221 -10.21 13.58 -0.73
N CYS A 222 -9.40 12.83 -1.48
CA CYS A 222 -9.07 13.18 -2.86
C CYS A 222 -10.30 13.11 -3.79
N VAL A 223 -11.26 12.20 -3.55
CA VAL A 223 -12.54 12.16 -4.27
C VAL A 223 -13.38 13.39 -3.96
N GLU A 224 -13.55 13.70 -2.68
CA GLU A 224 -14.31 14.87 -2.19
C GLU A 224 -13.74 16.19 -2.72
N ALA A 225 -12.42 16.29 -2.84
CA ALA A 225 -11.72 17.45 -3.38
C ALA A 225 -11.60 17.48 -4.93
N ASP A 226 -12.25 16.57 -5.65
CA ASP A 226 -12.18 16.47 -7.13
C ASP A 226 -10.75 16.38 -7.69
N LEU A 227 -9.86 15.70 -6.95
CA LEU A 227 -8.47 15.48 -7.35
C LEU A 227 -8.32 14.30 -8.32
N GLN A 228 -9.43 13.73 -8.79
CA GLN A 228 -9.47 12.64 -9.79
C GLN A 228 -8.62 11.41 -9.39
N PRO A 229 -8.69 10.91 -8.13
CA PRO A 229 -7.94 9.73 -7.75
C PRO A 229 -8.49 8.47 -8.44
N VAL A 230 -7.62 7.47 -8.61
CA VAL A 230 -8.02 6.13 -9.09
C VAL A 230 -7.79 5.12 -7.99
N LEU A 231 -8.79 4.31 -7.70
CA LEU A 231 -8.67 3.17 -6.79
C LEU A 231 -8.30 1.92 -7.60
N VAL A 232 -7.30 1.18 -7.13
CA VAL A 232 -6.97 -0.17 -7.59
C VAL A 232 -6.85 -1.08 -6.39
N ARG A 233 -7.82 -1.97 -6.21
CA ARG A 233 -7.83 -3.00 -5.17
C ARG A 233 -6.99 -4.17 -5.65
N TYR A 234 -6.06 -4.64 -4.83
CA TYR A 234 -5.10 -5.68 -5.20
C TYR A 234 -5.78 -6.97 -5.68
N GLU A 235 -6.90 -7.33 -5.06
CA GLU A 235 -7.71 -8.51 -5.35
C GLU A 235 -8.40 -8.39 -6.73
N PHE A 236 -8.68 -7.16 -7.17
CA PHE A 236 -9.38 -6.81 -8.41
C PHE A 236 -8.49 -6.00 -9.36
N ALA A 237 -7.16 -6.07 -9.19
CA ALA A 237 -6.26 -5.05 -9.73
C ALA A 237 -6.38 -4.88 -11.24
N TYR A 238 -6.57 -5.99 -11.97
CA TYR A 238 -6.78 -5.93 -13.41
C TYR A 238 -8.14 -5.31 -13.77
N GLU A 239 -9.22 -5.71 -13.10
CA GLU A 239 -10.57 -5.20 -13.31
C GLU A 239 -10.63 -3.69 -13.03
N ASP A 240 -10.21 -3.26 -11.84
CA ASP A 240 -10.17 -1.86 -11.44
C ASP A 240 -9.31 -1.03 -12.42
N ALA A 241 -8.17 -1.57 -12.88
CA ALA A 241 -7.31 -0.91 -13.85
C ALA A 241 -7.90 -0.79 -15.26
N THR A 242 -8.91 -1.59 -15.63
CA THR A 242 -9.59 -1.44 -16.94
C THR A 242 -10.51 -0.22 -16.99
N HIS A 243 -10.95 0.28 -15.84
CA HIS A 243 -11.78 1.49 -15.74
C HIS A 243 -10.97 2.78 -15.84
N ALA A 244 -9.64 2.70 -15.83
CA ALA A 244 -8.74 3.84 -15.90
C ALA A 244 -7.84 3.78 -17.16
N PRO A 245 -7.78 4.85 -17.97
CA PRO A 245 -6.99 4.85 -19.21
C PRO A 245 -5.53 4.47 -18.99
N GLY A 246 -5.08 3.43 -19.70
CA GLY A 246 -3.67 3.02 -19.73
C GLY A 246 -3.14 2.29 -18.50
N LEU A 247 -3.96 2.04 -17.45
CA LEU A 247 -3.48 1.31 -16.27
C LEU A 247 -3.46 -0.21 -16.43
N ALA A 248 -4.34 -0.79 -17.26
CA ALA A 248 -4.41 -2.25 -17.42
C ALA A 248 -3.05 -2.94 -17.70
N PRO A 249 -2.14 -2.43 -18.55
CA PRO A 249 -0.81 -3.01 -18.73
C PRO A 249 0.08 -3.01 -17.48
N VAL A 250 -0.10 -2.05 -16.57
CA VAL A 250 0.65 -1.97 -15.31
C VAL A 250 0.24 -3.09 -14.36
N PHE A 251 -1.05 -3.47 -14.38
CA PHE A 251 -1.64 -4.44 -13.46
C PHE A 251 -1.91 -5.82 -14.08
N ALA A 252 -1.65 -6.00 -15.39
CA ALA A 252 -1.89 -7.26 -16.11
C ALA A 252 -1.15 -8.49 -15.53
N GLU A 253 -0.03 -8.26 -14.83
CA GLU A 253 0.77 -9.32 -14.22
C GLU A 253 0.55 -9.45 -12.71
N MET A 254 -0.36 -8.65 -12.12
CA MET A 254 -0.69 -8.82 -10.71
C MET A 254 -1.42 -10.15 -10.52
N ASN A 255 -0.81 -11.01 -9.71
CA ASN A 255 -1.44 -12.24 -9.27
C ASN A 255 -2.04 -12.00 -7.89
N PRO A 256 -3.37 -11.89 -7.75
CA PRO A 256 -3.99 -11.76 -6.44
C PRO A 256 -3.62 -13.02 -5.64
N SER A 257 -3.01 -12.82 -4.47
CA SER A 257 -2.67 -13.93 -3.59
C SER A 257 -3.94 -14.64 -3.13
N THR A 258 -3.88 -15.95 -3.03
CA THR A 258 -4.91 -16.76 -2.36
C THR A 258 -4.90 -16.51 -0.85
N ARG A 259 -6.10 -16.45 -0.26
CA ARG A 259 -6.36 -16.19 1.17
C ARG A 259 -5.42 -16.97 2.09
N PRO A 260 -4.68 -16.31 2.98
CA PRO A 260 -4.08 -16.98 4.13
C PRO A 260 -5.17 -17.27 5.17
N THR A 261 -5.09 -18.41 5.85
CA THR A 261 -5.89 -18.69 7.05
C THR A 261 -5.41 -17.80 8.20
N TYR A 262 -6.32 -17.05 8.81
CA TYR A 262 -6.04 -16.16 9.94
C TYR A 262 -6.84 -16.56 11.18
N GLU A 263 -6.34 -16.22 12.38
CA GLU A 263 -7.03 -16.48 13.63
C GLU A 263 -8.32 -15.65 13.73
N ARG A 264 -9.42 -16.30 14.13
CA ARG A 264 -10.77 -15.69 14.09
C ARG A 264 -10.91 -14.45 14.98
N ALA A 265 -10.25 -14.43 16.14
CA ALA A 265 -10.39 -13.34 17.13
C ALA A 265 -9.76 -12.02 16.63
N MET A 266 -8.54 -12.09 16.09
CA MET A 266 -7.88 -10.91 15.51
C MET A 266 -8.62 -10.36 14.28
N GLY A 267 -9.21 -11.26 13.50
CA GLY A 267 -10.07 -10.87 12.38
C GLY A 267 -11.30 -10.06 12.82
N ALA A 268 -11.84 -10.30 14.02
CA ALA A 268 -12.98 -9.56 14.55
C ALA A 268 -12.61 -8.13 14.94
N ARG A 269 -11.52 -7.94 15.70
CA ARG A 269 -11.03 -6.59 16.07
C ARG A 269 -10.68 -5.75 14.84
N LEU A 270 -9.96 -6.33 13.88
CA LEU A 270 -9.63 -5.62 12.64
C LEU A 270 -10.89 -5.23 11.86
N ARG A 271 -11.90 -6.12 11.80
CA ARG A 271 -13.18 -5.83 11.15
C ARG A 271 -13.85 -4.61 11.75
N GLU A 272 -13.93 -4.53 13.07
CA GLU A 272 -14.51 -3.39 13.78
C GLU A 272 -13.79 -2.08 13.43
N LEU A 273 -12.45 -2.10 13.47
CA LEU A 273 -11.65 -0.90 13.21
C LEU A 273 -11.82 -0.34 11.81
N VAL A 274 -11.95 -1.21 10.81
CA VAL A 274 -11.92 -0.79 9.39
C VAL A 274 -13.28 -0.86 8.71
N ALA A 275 -14.36 -1.22 9.43
CA ALA A 275 -15.68 -1.49 8.89
C ALA A 275 -16.18 -0.38 7.95
N ASP A 276 -16.20 0.86 8.43
CA ASP A 276 -16.75 2.00 7.68
C ASP A 276 -16.06 2.20 6.32
N ASN A 277 -14.74 2.07 6.30
CA ASN A 277 -13.96 2.25 5.07
C ASN A 277 -13.93 0.99 4.21
N TYR A 278 -14.00 -0.18 4.84
CA TYR A 278 -14.13 -1.45 4.14
C TYR A 278 -15.42 -1.49 3.34
N ASP A 279 -16.56 -1.20 3.97
CA ASP A 279 -17.87 -1.30 3.34
C ASP A 279 -18.05 -0.30 2.19
N LYS A 280 -17.33 0.83 2.22
CA LYS A 280 -17.26 1.78 1.09
C LYS A 280 -16.47 1.23 -0.11
N LEU A 281 -15.41 0.44 0.12
CA LEU A 281 -14.51 -0.06 -0.92
C LEU A 281 -14.85 -1.46 -1.43
N TYR A 282 -15.39 -2.30 -0.56
CA TYR A 282 -15.65 -3.72 -0.79
C TYR A 282 -17.13 -4.00 -0.55
N PRO A 283 -17.85 -4.51 -1.56
CA PRO A 283 -19.28 -4.75 -1.42
C PRO A 283 -19.63 -5.87 -0.43
N ARG A 284 -18.69 -6.77 -0.07
CA ARG A 284 -18.84 -7.83 0.95
C ARG A 284 -17.48 -8.26 1.54
N TRP A 285 -17.50 -8.66 2.82
CA TRP A 285 -16.38 -9.26 3.57
C TRP A 285 -15.94 -10.65 3.09
N ASP A 286 -16.62 -11.23 2.11
CA ASP A 286 -16.47 -12.64 1.73
C ASP A 286 -15.33 -12.90 0.73
N ILE A 287 -14.36 -12.00 0.59
CA ILE A 287 -13.22 -12.12 -0.33
C ILE A 287 -11.96 -12.68 0.33
#